data_AF-A0A842NIF6-F1
#
_entry.id   AF-A0A842NIF6-F1
#
_cell.length_a   1.000
_cell.length_b   1.000
_cell.length_c   1.000
_cell.angle_alpha   90.00
_cell.angle_beta   90.00
_cell.angle_gamma   90.00
#
_symmetry.space_group_name_H-M   'P 1'
#
loop_
_entity.id
_entity.type
_entity.pdbx_description
1 polymer ?
#
loop_
_entity_poly.entity_id
_entity_poly.type
_entity_poly.pdbx_seq_one_letter_code
_entity_poly.pdbx_strand_id
1 'polypeptide(L)'
;MGKELYDKFKLVRDIYDEASKVLGYDMSELCFKKHKFGKLMHKADLNKTIYTQPAVLTMSYACYRVLDETCKKSDVDLNVSLLAGHSLGEYTALLVAEALDFKTALTLVLKRATVMTEWGNSYPGAGLMAVVDKGKKLDYDKICALCKDFGVFITLNNTKSQIVVGGSKRRLGEMGKELKSNGIRSMMLKVEGPFHTPIMKPAADKFKRELEKCEMDIASKPIIANVTSEAIVDPKHIKKELYKQMFNIVDWRGVIERIISKGENTFIEVGPKRVLSNMIKDIDPSVLRLNLEDTESLKKTVKKIAEQEEV
;
A
#
# COMPACT_ATOMS: atom_id res chain seq x y z
N MET A 1 11.95 -9.75 3.84
CA MET A 1 12.21 -8.39 3.31
C MET A 1 13.13 -7.65 4.26
N GLY A 2 13.94 -6.70 3.81
CA GLY A 2 14.67 -5.77 4.68
C GLY A 2 15.94 -6.26 5.38
N LYS A 3 16.30 -7.55 5.28
CA LYS A 3 17.44 -8.13 6.01
C LYS A 3 18.76 -7.41 5.72
N GLU A 4 19.05 -7.11 4.45
CA GLU A 4 20.31 -6.46 4.09
C GLU A 4 20.44 -5.05 4.71
N LEU A 5 19.37 -4.25 4.64
CA LEU A 5 19.34 -2.93 5.27
C LEU A 5 19.45 -3.04 6.80
N TYR A 6 18.77 -4.03 7.39
CA TYR A 6 18.86 -4.32 8.82
C TYR A 6 20.29 -4.68 9.25
N ASP A 7 21.00 -5.50 8.48
CA ASP A 7 22.37 -5.89 8.81
C ASP A 7 23.34 -4.68 8.71
N LYS A 8 23.11 -3.77 7.74
CA LYS A 8 24.04 -2.67 7.44
C LYS A 8 23.80 -1.39 8.24
N PHE A 9 22.55 -1.03 8.54
CA PHE A 9 22.22 0.27 9.11
C PHE A 9 21.67 0.12 10.53
N LYS A 10 22.29 0.79 11.52
CA LYS A 10 21.79 0.81 12.90
C LYS A 10 20.37 1.36 12.97
N LEU A 11 20.08 2.43 12.22
CA LEU A 11 18.76 3.04 12.15
C LEU A 11 17.66 2.04 11.76
N VAL A 12 17.95 1.13 10.84
CA VAL A 12 16.99 0.09 10.42
C VAL A 12 16.76 -0.92 11.55
N ARG A 13 17.81 -1.30 12.28
CA ARG A 13 17.67 -2.17 13.46
C ARG A 13 16.80 -1.53 14.52
N ASP A 14 17.07 -0.26 14.83
CA ASP A 14 16.32 0.49 15.84
C ASP A 14 14.81 0.56 15.49
N ILE A 15 14.48 0.77 14.20
CA ILE A 15 13.09 0.77 13.71
C ILE A 15 12.42 -0.62 13.86
N TYR A 16 13.13 -1.70 13.53
CA TYR A 16 12.62 -3.06 13.68
C TYR A 16 12.47 -3.46 15.16
N ASP A 17 13.38 -3.02 16.02
CA ASP A 17 13.32 -3.25 17.46
C ASP A 17 12.15 -2.48 18.09
N GLU A 18 11.95 -1.22 17.71
CA GLU A 18 10.78 -0.44 18.13
C GLU A 18 9.49 -1.10 17.65
N ALA A 19 9.43 -1.53 16.39
CA ALA A 19 8.27 -2.24 15.87
C ALA A 19 7.97 -3.51 16.69
N SER A 20 9.02 -4.26 17.04
CA SER A 20 8.88 -5.48 17.85
C SER A 20 8.33 -5.18 19.25
N LYS A 21 8.79 -4.10 19.88
CA LYS A 21 8.30 -3.65 21.20
C LYS A 21 6.82 -3.25 21.14
N VAL A 22 6.41 -2.51 20.11
CA VAL A 22 5.03 -2.04 19.95
C VAL A 22 4.08 -3.20 19.65
N LEU A 23 4.51 -4.16 18.84
CA LEU A 23 3.67 -5.26 18.36
C LEU A 23 3.66 -6.49 19.28
N GLY A 24 4.63 -6.60 20.18
CA GLY A 24 4.76 -7.72 21.12
C GLY A 24 5.28 -9.02 20.48
N TYR A 25 5.85 -8.96 19.28
CA TYR A 25 6.51 -10.08 18.60
C TYR A 25 7.74 -9.60 17.82
N ASP A 26 8.67 -10.51 17.54
CA ASP A 26 9.89 -10.18 16.81
C ASP A 26 9.61 -9.92 15.32
N MET A 27 9.64 -8.63 14.94
CA MET A 27 9.43 -8.16 13.57
C MET A 27 10.55 -8.61 12.63
N SER A 28 11.78 -8.70 13.14
CA SER A 28 12.94 -9.13 12.36
C SER A 28 12.83 -10.62 12.01
N GLU A 29 12.47 -11.46 13.00
CA GLU A 29 12.24 -12.89 12.80
C GLU A 29 11.13 -13.12 11.77
N LEU A 30 10.00 -12.40 11.91
CA LEU A 30 8.87 -12.45 10.98
C LEU A 30 9.29 -12.08 9.55
N CYS A 31 10.10 -11.03 9.37
CA CYS A 31 10.48 -10.53 8.05
C CYS A 31 11.56 -11.36 7.35
N PHE A 32 12.47 -11.99 8.10
CA PHE A 32 13.70 -12.58 7.55
C PHE A 32 13.63 -14.09 7.41
N LYS A 33 12.97 -14.80 8.34
CA LYS A 33 12.93 -16.26 8.31
C LYS A 33 11.80 -16.73 7.38
N LYS A 34 12.15 -17.42 6.30
CA LYS A 34 11.15 -18.19 5.53
C LYS A 34 10.68 -19.34 6.40
N HIS A 35 9.39 -19.40 6.73
CA HIS A 35 8.83 -20.53 7.45
C HIS A 35 9.10 -21.83 6.68
N LYS A 36 9.87 -22.74 7.28
CA LYS A 36 9.93 -24.12 6.83
C LYS A 36 8.62 -24.78 7.28
N PHE A 37 7.88 -25.35 6.33
CA PHE A 37 6.70 -26.18 6.63
C PHE A 37 7.08 -27.23 7.69
N GLY A 38 6.28 -27.35 8.76
CA GLY A 38 6.37 -28.49 9.69
C GLY A 38 6.71 -28.20 11.16
N LYS A 39 6.56 -26.99 11.71
CA LYS A 39 6.55 -26.81 13.17
C LYS A 39 5.22 -26.27 13.68
N LEU A 40 4.58 -27.09 14.51
CA LEU A 40 3.26 -27.01 15.13
C LEU A 40 3.13 -25.92 16.21
N MET A 41 3.73 -24.75 16.01
CA MET A 41 3.59 -23.61 16.91
C MET A 41 2.88 -22.49 16.14
N HIS A 42 1.87 -21.86 16.74
CA HIS A 42 1.23 -20.63 16.26
C HIS A 42 2.27 -19.52 16.09
N LYS A 43 3.01 -19.52 14.99
CA LYS A 43 3.97 -18.48 14.64
C LYS A 43 3.30 -17.47 13.72
N ALA A 44 3.65 -16.20 13.89
CA ALA A 44 3.24 -15.13 13.00
C ALA A 44 3.58 -15.48 11.54
N ASP A 45 2.61 -15.40 10.62
CA ASP A 45 2.77 -15.71 9.20
C ASP A 45 2.71 -14.42 8.38
N LEU A 46 3.83 -14.05 7.76
CA LEU A 46 3.96 -12.81 7.00
C LEU A 46 2.95 -12.67 5.85
N ASN A 47 2.30 -13.76 5.40
CA ASN A 47 1.27 -13.71 4.36
C ASN A 47 -0.14 -13.37 4.88
N LYS A 48 -0.33 -13.32 6.20
CA LYS A 48 -1.61 -12.92 6.81
C LYS A 48 -1.62 -11.42 7.01
N THR A 49 -2.72 -10.77 6.62
CA THR A 49 -2.88 -9.31 6.61
C THR A 49 -2.50 -8.67 7.96
N ILE A 50 -2.85 -9.32 9.08
CA ILE A 50 -2.50 -8.88 10.45
C ILE A 50 -1.00 -8.72 10.68
N TYR A 51 -0.16 -9.49 9.99
CA TYR A 51 1.31 -9.43 10.05
C TYR A 51 1.91 -8.72 8.84
N THR A 52 1.33 -8.88 7.65
CA THR A 52 1.81 -8.23 6.42
C THR A 52 1.77 -6.72 6.56
N GLN A 53 0.68 -6.15 7.10
CA GLN A 53 0.54 -4.71 7.14
C GLN A 53 1.57 -4.01 8.05
N PRO A 54 1.73 -4.40 9.33
CA PRO A 54 2.78 -3.84 10.18
C PRO A 54 4.19 -4.02 9.59
N ALA A 55 4.45 -5.18 8.97
CA ALA A 55 5.76 -5.49 8.42
C ALA A 55 6.09 -4.65 7.18
N VAL A 56 5.12 -4.41 6.30
CA VAL A 56 5.31 -3.52 5.14
C VAL A 56 5.49 -2.07 5.58
N LEU A 57 4.70 -1.57 6.54
CA LEU A 57 4.91 -0.23 7.13
C LEU A 57 6.33 -0.08 7.68
N THR A 58 6.77 -1.04 8.51
CA THR A 58 8.11 -1.04 9.14
C THR A 58 9.21 -1.00 8.07
N MET A 59 9.12 -1.87 7.06
CA MET A 59 10.10 -1.93 5.98
C MET A 59 10.12 -0.65 5.13
N SER A 60 8.95 -0.15 4.71
CA SER A 60 8.86 1.06 3.89
C SER A 60 9.37 2.29 4.62
N TYR A 61 9.06 2.43 5.90
CA TYR A 61 9.59 3.53 6.71
C TYR A 61 11.10 3.41 6.91
N ALA A 62 11.62 2.21 7.19
CA ALA A 62 13.06 1.97 7.28
C ALA A 62 13.79 2.33 5.97
N CYS A 63 13.23 1.97 4.82
CA CYS A 63 13.75 2.40 3.52
C CYS A 63 13.80 3.92 3.41
N TYR A 64 12.68 4.61 3.64
CA TYR A 64 12.64 6.07 3.58
C TYR A 64 13.68 6.72 4.49
N ARG A 65 13.80 6.24 5.73
CA ARG A 65 14.74 6.78 6.72
C ARG A 65 16.20 6.60 6.31
N VAL A 66 16.54 5.48 5.69
CA VAL A 66 17.89 5.27 5.12
C VAL A 66 18.14 6.17 3.92
N LEU A 67 17.14 6.36 3.04
CA LEU A 67 17.25 7.29 1.91
C LEU A 67 17.54 8.71 2.39
N ASP A 68 16.69 9.21 3.28
CA ASP A 68 16.77 10.55 3.84
C ASP A 68 18.11 10.79 4.55
N GLU A 69 18.55 9.85 5.40
CA GLU A 69 19.85 9.96 6.09
C GLU A 69 21.03 9.91 5.10
N THR A 70 20.94 9.12 4.02
CA THR A 70 22.01 9.02 3.03
C THR A 70 22.09 10.28 2.17
N CYS A 71 20.95 10.79 1.70
CA CYS A 71 20.86 12.06 0.98
C CYS A 71 21.47 13.21 1.80
N LYS A 72 21.07 13.36 3.07
CA LYS A 72 21.63 14.36 3.99
C LYS A 72 23.15 14.24 4.18
N LYS A 73 23.68 13.02 4.27
CA LYS A 73 25.14 12.78 4.40
C LYS A 73 25.92 13.03 3.12
N SER A 74 25.24 12.98 1.97
CA SER A 74 25.83 13.17 0.64
C SER A 74 25.56 14.56 0.07
N ASP A 75 24.97 15.47 0.86
CA ASP A 75 24.57 16.81 0.43
C ASP A 75 23.68 16.80 -0.83
N VAL A 76 22.76 15.82 -0.88
CA VAL A 76 21.74 15.65 -1.92
C VAL A 76 20.39 16.01 -1.31
N ASP A 77 19.65 16.92 -1.91
CA ASP A 77 18.29 17.28 -1.52
C ASP A 77 17.28 16.27 -2.09
N LEU A 78 16.62 15.52 -1.20
CA LEU A 78 15.58 14.57 -1.60
C LEU A 78 14.34 15.27 -2.20
N ASN A 79 14.13 16.57 -1.92
CA ASN A 79 13.08 17.44 -2.46
C ASN A 79 11.70 16.77 -2.66
N VAL A 80 11.12 16.25 -1.58
CA VAL A 80 9.84 15.52 -1.65
C VAL A 80 8.65 16.50 -1.67
N SER A 81 8.07 16.73 -2.86
CA SER A 81 6.91 17.61 -3.05
C SER A 81 5.57 16.99 -2.62
N LEU A 82 5.38 15.69 -2.91
CA LEU A 82 4.12 14.98 -2.71
C LEU A 82 4.37 13.57 -2.17
N LEU A 83 3.44 13.09 -1.36
CA LEU A 83 3.43 11.74 -0.85
C LEU A 83 2.19 11.00 -1.33
N ALA A 84 2.33 9.70 -1.56
CA ALA A 84 1.20 8.81 -1.82
C ALA A 84 1.56 7.40 -1.39
N GLY A 85 0.56 6.61 -1.04
CA GLY A 85 0.76 5.20 -0.77
C GLY A 85 -0.45 4.38 -1.15
N HIS A 86 -0.22 3.16 -1.62
CA HIS A 86 -1.29 2.27 -2.04
C HIS A 86 -1.90 1.55 -0.83
N SER A 87 -3.17 1.82 -0.53
CA SER A 87 -3.91 1.23 0.59
C SER A 87 -3.18 1.42 1.93
N LEU A 88 -2.52 0.38 2.45
CA LEU A 88 -1.66 0.47 3.63
C LEU A 88 -0.59 1.58 3.51
N GLY A 89 -0.10 1.84 2.30
CA GLY A 89 0.96 2.82 2.08
C GLY A 89 0.60 4.23 2.54
N GLU A 90 -0.69 4.60 2.65
CA GLU A 90 -1.08 5.91 3.18
C GLU A 90 -0.61 6.11 4.62
N TYR A 91 -0.49 5.04 5.41
CA TYR A 91 0.05 5.11 6.78
C TYR A 91 1.55 5.39 6.78
N THR A 92 2.29 4.80 5.83
CA THR A 92 3.71 5.15 5.62
C THR A 92 3.84 6.61 5.17
N ALA A 93 2.99 7.06 4.24
CA ALA A 93 2.98 8.45 3.78
C ALA A 93 2.70 9.42 4.92
N LEU A 94 1.74 9.11 5.81
CA LEU A 94 1.45 9.92 7.00
C LEU A 94 2.62 10.02 7.97
N LEU A 95 3.33 8.92 8.17
CA LEU A 95 4.53 8.88 9.01
C LEU A 95 5.69 9.69 8.39
N VAL A 96 5.86 9.65 7.08
CA VAL A 96 6.85 10.47 6.35
C VAL A 96 6.46 11.95 6.33
N ALA A 97 5.17 12.24 6.32
CA ALA A 97 4.61 13.58 6.43
C ALA A 97 4.54 14.08 7.88
N GLU A 98 5.08 13.34 8.85
CA GLU A 98 5.10 13.73 10.27
C GLU A 98 3.70 13.97 10.87
N ALA A 99 2.63 13.51 10.22
CA ALA A 99 1.26 13.58 10.74
C ALA A 99 1.00 12.54 11.83
N LEU A 100 1.85 11.51 11.91
CA LEU A 100 1.84 10.44 12.90
C LEU A 100 3.27 10.11 13.31
N ASP A 101 3.47 9.81 14.59
CA ASP A 101 4.69 9.13 15.05
C ASP A 101 4.66 7.64 14.68
N PHE A 102 5.83 6.98 14.73
CA PHE A 102 5.98 5.58 14.30
C PHE A 102 5.16 4.60 15.15
N LYS A 103 5.15 4.77 16.47
CA LYS A 103 4.40 3.92 17.40
C LYS A 103 2.90 4.02 17.15
N THR A 104 2.39 5.23 16.96
CA THR A 104 0.98 5.52 16.69
C THR A 104 0.56 4.95 15.33
N ALA A 105 1.36 5.19 14.27
CA ALA A 105 1.12 4.63 12.95
C ALA A 105 1.07 3.09 12.98
N LEU A 106 2.03 2.46 13.67
CA LEU A 106 2.10 1.00 13.78
C LEU A 106 0.94 0.41 14.57
N THR A 107 0.52 1.08 15.65
CA THR A 107 -0.65 0.69 16.45
C THR A 107 -1.93 0.78 15.61
N LEU A 108 -2.14 1.87 14.87
CA LEU A 108 -3.28 2.01 13.96
C LEU A 108 -3.27 0.95 12.86
N VAL A 109 -2.11 0.68 12.25
CA VAL A 109 -1.98 -0.34 11.21
C VAL A 109 -2.30 -1.73 11.75
N LEU A 110 -1.84 -2.08 12.95
CA LEU A 110 -2.20 -3.34 13.59
C LEU A 110 -3.72 -3.42 13.79
N LYS A 111 -4.35 -2.38 14.36
CA LYS A 111 -5.80 -2.33 14.56
C LYS A 111 -6.57 -2.46 13.25
N ARG A 112 -6.16 -1.73 12.21
CA ARG A 112 -6.73 -1.83 10.86
C ARG A 112 -6.66 -3.25 10.34
N ALA A 113 -5.48 -3.85 10.40
CA ALA A 113 -5.25 -5.20 9.91
C ALA A 113 -6.08 -6.24 10.68
N THR A 114 -6.17 -6.12 12.01
CA THR A 114 -7.01 -6.96 12.86
C THR A 114 -8.48 -6.89 12.45
N VAL A 115 -9.08 -5.70 12.39
CA VAL A 115 -10.52 -5.61 12.07
C VAL A 115 -10.83 -6.03 10.64
N MET A 116 -9.90 -5.79 9.69
CA MET A 116 -10.04 -6.26 8.31
C MET A 116 -10.00 -7.78 8.22
N THR A 117 -9.04 -8.42 8.91
CA THR A 117 -8.90 -9.88 8.93
C THR A 117 -10.08 -10.53 9.64
N GLU A 118 -10.48 -10.06 10.83
CA GLU A 118 -11.63 -10.59 11.57
C GLU A 118 -12.92 -10.51 10.76
N TRP A 119 -13.18 -9.35 10.17
CA TRP A 119 -14.38 -9.16 9.37
C TRP A 119 -14.33 -9.97 8.07
N GLY A 120 -13.20 -9.98 7.37
CA GLY A 120 -13.01 -10.80 6.17
C GLY A 120 -13.26 -12.29 6.42
N ASN A 121 -12.75 -12.81 7.54
CA ASN A 121 -12.96 -14.21 7.95
C ASN A 121 -14.43 -14.53 8.27
N SER A 122 -15.24 -13.55 8.71
CA SER A 122 -16.68 -13.74 8.89
C SER A 122 -17.46 -13.85 7.56
N TYR A 123 -16.80 -13.61 6.42
CA TYR A 123 -17.35 -13.78 5.06
C TYR A 123 -16.50 -14.77 4.23
N PRO A 124 -16.45 -16.07 4.58
CA PRO A 124 -15.54 -17.05 3.95
C PRO A 124 -15.79 -17.25 2.45
N GLY A 125 -17.01 -16.99 2.00
CA GLY A 125 -17.43 -17.03 0.60
C GLY A 125 -17.03 -15.79 -0.22
N ALA A 126 -16.34 -14.81 0.36
CA ALA A 126 -15.93 -13.59 -0.33
C ALA A 126 -14.42 -13.54 -0.60
N GLY A 127 -14.01 -12.71 -1.56
CA GLY A 127 -12.61 -12.53 -1.94
C GLY A 127 -12.44 -11.44 -2.99
N LEU A 128 -11.26 -11.41 -3.60
CA LEU A 128 -10.88 -10.47 -4.65
C LEU A 128 -10.43 -11.22 -5.92
N MET A 129 -10.63 -10.59 -7.07
CA MET A 129 -10.16 -11.06 -8.38
C MET A 129 -9.52 -9.89 -9.13
N ALA A 130 -8.28 -10.07 -9.57
CA ALA A 130 -7.65 -9.13 -10.49
C ALA A 130 -8.16 -9.39 -11.91
N VAL A 131 -8.57 -8.32 -12.59
CA VAL A 131 -8.93 -8.26 -14.00
C VAL A 131 -7.79 -7.56 -14.73
N VAL A 132 -7.21 -8.24 -15.73
CA VAL A 132 -5.99 -7.80 -16.40
C VAL A 132 -6.12 -7.95 -17.91
N ASP A 133 -5.85 -6.87 -18.63
CA ASP A 133 -5.73 -6.88 -20.10
C ASP A 133 -4.36 -6.33 -20.52
N LYS A 134 -3.35 -7.21 -20.50
CA LYS A 134 -1.94 -6.81 -20.66
C LYS A 134 -1.71 -6.08 -21.98
N GLY A 135 -1.17 -4.86 -21.90
CA GLY A 135 -0.84 -4.05 -23.07
C GLY A 135 -2.03 -3.33 -23.69
N LYS A 136 -3.22 -3.43 -23.09
CA LYS A 136 -4.43 -2.71 -23.51
C LYS A 136 -5.02 -1.94 -22.34
N LYS A 137 -5.75 -0.88 -22.66
CA LYS A 137 -6.52 -0.12 -21.68
C LYS A 137 -7.82 -0.86 -21.40
N LEU A 138 -8.06 -1.24 -20.14
CA LEU A 138 -9.35 -1.73 -19.69
C LEU A 138 -10.40 -0.63 -19.87
N ASP A 139 -11.57 -1.03 -20.34
CA ASP A 139 -12.75 -0.18 -20.41
C ASP A 139 -13.43 -0.15 -19.03
N TYR A 140 -13.16 0.90 -18.25
CA TYR A 140 -13.62 1.03 -16.87
C TYR A 140 -15.15 0.96 -16.75
N ASP A 141 -15.88 1.58 -17.70
CA ASP A 141 -17.34 1.60 -17.68
C ASP A 141 -17.93 0.22 -17.97
N LYS A 142 -17.31 -0.54 -18.88
CA LYS A 142 -17.69 -1.95 -19.10
C LYS A 142 -17.43 -2.81 -17.87
N ILE A 143 -16.29 -2.63 -17.19
CA ILE A 143 -16.01 -3.37 -15.94
C ILE A 143 -17.00 -2.97 -14.84
N CYS A 144 -17.38 -1.69 -14.74
CA CYS A 144 -18.44 -1.22 -13.84
C CYS A 144 -19.79 -1.89 -14.13
N ALA A 145 -20.20 -1.97 -15.41
CA ALA A 145 -21.43 -2.63 -15.82
C ALA A 145 -21.42 -4.11 -15.42
N LEU A 146 -20.35 -4.84 -15.75
CA LEU A 146 -20.19 -6.23 -15.34
C LEU A 146 -20.24 -6.40 -13.81
N CYS A 147 -19.62 -5.50 -13.04
CA CYS A 147 -19.70 -5.55 -11.59
C CYS A 147 -21.15 -5.48 -11.09
N LYS A 148 -21.98 -4.62 -11.69
CA LYS A 148 -23.41 -4.51 -11.37
C LYS A 148 -24.15 -5.81 -11.71
N ASP A 149 -23.94 -6.34 -12.92
CA ASP A 149 -24.62 -7.55 -13.40
C ASP A 149 -24.33 -8.78 -12.53
N PHE A 150 -23.08 -8.92 -12.06
CA PHE A 150 -22.67 -10.03 -11.21
C PHE A 150 -22.83 -9.76 -9.70
N GLY A 151 -23.21 -8.55 -9.30
CA GLY A 151 -23.34 -8.16 -7.89
C GLY A 151 -21.99 -8.19 -7.14
N VAL A 152 -20.94 -7.70 -7.77
CA VAL A 152 -19.60 -7.51 -7.20
C VAL A 152 -19.20 -6.03 -7.26
N PHE A 153 -18.07 -5.67 -6.67
CA PHE A 153 -17.65 -4.28 -6.53
C PHE A 153 -16.26 -4.08 -7.12
N ILE A 154 -15.99 -2.92 -7.71
CA ILE A 154 -14.62 -2.49 -7.95
C ILE A 154 -13.98 -2.19 -6.59
N THR A 155 -12.72 -2.58 -6.42
CA THR A 155 -11.96 -2.43 -5.17
C THR A 155 -10.69 -1.63 -5.37
N LEU A 156 -9.96 -1.90 -6.45
CA LEU A 156 -8.75 -1.17 -6.79
C LEU A 156 -8.80 -0.79 -8.27
N ASN A 157 -8.63 0.50 -8.57
CA ASN A 157 -8.33 0.96 -9.92
C ASN A 157 -6.80 1.16 -10.01
N ASN A 158 -6.07 0.08 -10.30
CA ASN A 158 -4.62 0.06 -10.13
C ASN A 158 -3.89 0.73 -11.28
N THR A 159 -4.21 0.38 -12.53
CA THR A 159 -3.49 0.85 -13.71
C THR A 159 -4.40 0.93 -14.93
N LYS A 160 -3.86 1.31 -16.10
CA LYS A 160 -4.61 1.28 -17.37
C LYS A 160 -5.04 -0.14 -17.74
N SER A 161 -4.22 -1.14 -17.43
CA SER A 161 -4.46 -2.55 -17.76
C SER A 161 -4.94 -3.42 -16.60
N GLN A 162 -5.11 -2.88 -15.39
CA GLN A 162 -5.45 -3.66 -14.19
C GLN A 162 -6.48 -2.99 -13.28
N ILE A 163 -7.58 -3.70 -13.06
CA ILE A 163 -8.60 -3.39 -12.04
C ILE A 163 -8.75 -4.61 -11.13
N VAL A 164 -9.03 -4.41 -9.84
CA VAL A 164 -9.39 -5.50 -8.93
C VAL A 164 -10.84 -5.35 -8.52
N VAL A 165 -11.57 -6.45 -8.58
CA VAL A 165 -12.97 -6.55 -8.16
C VAL A 165 -13.11 -7.47 -6.96
N GLY A 166 -14.14 -7.27 -6.14
CA GLY A 166 -14.34 -7.95 -4.87
C GLY A 166 -15.80 -8.26 -4.58
N GLY A 167 -16.05 -9.35 -3.87
CA GLY A 167 -17.40 -9.81 -3.56
C GLY A 167 -17.43 -11.33 -3.34
N SER A 168 -18.58 -11.95 -3.59
CA SER A 168 -18.73 -13.40 -3.49
C SER A 168 -17.82 -14.12 -4.50
N LYS A 169 -17.03 -15.09 -4.05
CA LYS A 169 -16.17 -15.95 -4.88
C LYS A 169 -16.95 -16.65 -6.00
N ARG A 170 -18.21 -17.04 -5.74
CA ARG A 170 -19.08 -17.64 -6.76
C ARG A 170 -19.35 -16.64 -7.89
N ARG A 171 -19.78 -15.42 -7.54
CA ARG A 171 -20.06 -14.34 -8.50
C ARG A 171 -18.81 -13.87 -9.24
N LEU A 172 -17.68 -13.79 -8.54
CA LEU A 172 -16.37 -13.52 -9.16
C LEU A 172 -16.00 -14.61 -10.17
N GLY A 173 -16.25 -15.88 -9.86
CA GLY A 173 -16.02 -16.98 -10.80
C GLY A 173 -16.92 -16.94 -12.04
N GLU A 174 -18.19 -16.55 -11.88
CA GLU A 174 -19.12 -16.32 -12.99
C GLU A 174 -18.65 -15.17 -13.88
N MET A 175 -18.34 -14.00 -13.28
CA MET A 175 -17.76 -12.86 -14.00
C MET A 175 -16.43 -13.22 -14.69
N GLY A 176 -15.59 -14.02 -14.06
CA GLY A 176 -14.32 -14.48 -14.62
C GLY A 176 -14.48 -15.30 -15.91
N LYS A 177 -15.56 -16.07 -16.04
CA LYS A 177 -15.89 -16.80 -17.27
C LYS A 177 -16.30 -15.85 -18.39
N GLU A 178 -17.10 -14.84 -18.08
CA GLU A 178 -17.53 -13.79 -19.02
C GLU A 178 -16.34 -12.92 -19.48
N LEU A 179 -15.44 -12.56 -18.56
CA LEU A 179 -14.22 -11.86 -18.94
C LEU A 179 -13.36 -12.70 -19.90
N LYS A 180 -13.26 -14.01 -19.63
CA LYS A 180 -12.49 -14.94 -20.46
C LYS A 180 -13.08 -15.10 -21.87
N SER A 181 -14.41 -15.14 -22.04
CA SER A 181 -15.04 -15.18 -23.37
C SER A 181 -14.76 -13.91 -24.18
N ASN A 182 -14.55 -12.78 -23.50
CA ASN A 182 -14.15 -11.50 -24.10
C ASN A 182 -12.63 -11.31 -24.20
N GLY A 183 -11.82 -12.37 -23.96
CA GLY A 183 -10.37 -12.34 -24.08
C GLY A 183 -9.63 -11.63 -22.94
N ILE A 184 -10.34 -11.19 -21.89
CA ILE A 184 -9.77 -10.51 -20.73
C ILE A 184 -9.35 -11.56 -19.68
N ARG A 185 -8.13 -11.43 -19.15
CA ARG A 185 -7.63 -12.36 -18.14
C ARG A 185 -8.14 -11.97 -16.76
N SER A 186 -8.43 -12.96 -15.93
CA SER A 186 -8.78 -12.75 -14.53
C SER A 186 -8.09 -13.76 -13.62
N MET A 187 -7.78 -13.36 -12.39
CA MET A 187 -7.08 -14.19 -11.40
C MET A 187 -7.60 -13.92 -9.99
N MET A 188 -8.05 -14.95 -9.30
CA MET A 188 -8.41 -14.86 -7.88
C MET A 188 -7.18 -14.54 -7.02
N LEU A 189 -7.31 -13.55 -6.13
CA LEU A 189 -6.24 -13.13 -5.24
C LEU A 189 -6.28 -13.92 -3.92
N LYS A 190 -5.08 -14.21 -3.38
CA LYS A 190 -4.92 -14.91 -2.10
C LYS A 190 -4.93 -13.90 -0.94
N VAL A 191 -6.12 -13.45 -0.56
CA VAL A 191 -6.34 -12.49 0.53
C VAL A 191 -7.49 -12.93 1.44
N GLU A 192 -7.53 -12.42 2.67
CA GLU A 192 -8.46 -12.85 3.73
C GLU A 192 -9.86 -12.23 3.66
N GLY A 193 -10.19 -11.47 2.62
CA GLY A 193 -11.54 -10.92 2.46
C GLY A 193 -11.71 -10.01 1.24
N PRO A 194 -12.94 -9.51 1.03
CA PRO A 194 -13.27 -8.57 -0.05
C PRO A 194 -12.88 -7.14 0.36
N PHE A 195 -11.59 -6.88 0.57
CA PHE A 195 -11.10 -5.56 1.01
C PHE A 195 -11.50 -4.45 0.04
N HIS A 196 -11.68 -3.23 0.56
CA HIS A 196 -12.05 -2.05 -0.25
C HIS A 196 -13.41 -2.20 -0.96
N THR A 197 -14.33 -2.95 -0.35
CA THR A 197 -15.73 -3.05 -0.80
C THR A 197 -16.69 -2.51 0.27
N PRO A 198 -17.93 -2.16 -0.08
CA PRO A 198 -18.97 -1.81 0.89
C PRO A 198 -19.21 -2.88 1.97
N ILE A 199 -18.88 -4.15 1.68
CA ILE A 199 -18.96 -5.26 2.65
C ILE A 199 -18.07 -4.97 3.87
N MET A 200 -16.97 -4.26 3.71
CA MET A 200 -16.03 -3.93 4.79
C MET A 200 -16.48 -2.79 5.71
N LYS A 201 -17.62 -2.15 5.45
CA LYS A 201 -18.06 -0.99 6.24
C LYS A 201 -18.13 -1.27 7.76
N PRO A 202 -18.61 -2.44 8.25
CA PRO A 202 -18.63 -2.70 9.69
C PRO A 202 -17.23 -2.81 10.31
N ALA A 203 -16.24 -3.31 9.56
CA ALA A 203 -14.84 -3.27 9.99
C ALA A 203 -14.33 -1.82 10.07
N ALA A 204 -14.68 -1.00 9.08
CA ALA A 204 -14.34 0.42 9.06
C ALA A 204 -14.98 1.18 10.23
N ASP A 205 -16.23 0.89 10.58
CA ASP A 205 -16.93 1.52 11.71
C ASP A 205 -16.26 1.16 13.06
N LYS A 206 -15.70 -0.06 13.19
CA LYS A 206 -14.85 -0.43 14.33
C LYS A 206 -13.54 0.36 14.33
N PHE A 207 -12.87 0.46 13.19
CA PHE A 207 -11.61 1.19 13.05
C PHE A 207 -11.75 2.70 13.28
N LYS A 208 -12.88 3.28 12.88
CA LYS A 208 -13.19 4.70 13.06
C LYS A 208 -13.05 5.15 14.52
N ARG A 209 -13.46 4.30 15.47
CA ARG A 209 -13.32 4.56 16.91
C ARG A 209 -11.86 4.67 17.35
N GLU A 210 -10.94 3.97 16.69
CA GLU A 210 -9.51 4.07 16.97
C GLU A 210 -8.92 5.34 16.33
N LEU A 211 -9.37 5.71 15.12
CA LEU A 211 -9.00 6.99 14.48
C LEU A 211 -9.47 8.22 15.28
N GLU A 212 -10.64 8.16 15.90
CA GLU A 212 -11.17 9.24 16.73
C GLU A 212 -10.31 9.50 17.97
N LYS A 213 -9.72 8.46 18.57
CA LYS A 213 -8.81 8.55 19.72
C LYS A 213 -7.38 8.93 19.35
N CYS A 214 -7.01 8.79 18.09
CA CYS A 214 -5.67 9.05 17.61
C CYS A 214 -5.43 10.56 17.48
N GLU A 215 -4.38 11.07 18.10
CA GLU A 215 -3.88 12.41 17.79
C GLU A 215 -3.12 12.37 16.46
N MET A 216 -3.28 13.40 15.65
CA MET A 216 -2.67 13.54 14.33
C MET A 216 -2.30 15.00 14.15
N ASP A 217 -1.07 15.23 13.71
CA ASP A 217 -0.58 16.55 13.38
C ASP A 217 -0.96 16.92 11.94
N ILE A 218 -0.87 18.20 11.61
CA ILE A 218 -0.96 18.66 10.22
C ILE A 218 0.22 18.07 9.46
N ALA A 219 -0.07 17.38 8.36
CA ALA A 219 0.98 16.74 7.57
C ALA A 219 1.91 17.80 6.96
N SER A 220 3.22 17.65 7.16
CA SER A 220 4.26 18.55 6.67
C SER A 220 4.38 18.56 5.14
N LYS A 221 3.84 17.52 4.49
CA LYS A 221 3.79 17.36 3.02
C LYS A 221 2.40 16.89 2.60
N PRO A 222 1.87 17.36 1.45
CA PRO A 222 0.57 16.89 0.97
C PRO A 222 0.60 15.41 0.60
N ILE A 223 -0.43 14.69 1.04
CA ILE A 223 -0.65 13.28 0.72
C ILE A 223 -1.78 13.18 -0.30
N ILE A 224 -1.58 12.48 -1.41
CA ILE A 224 -2.64 12.26 -2.40
C ILE A 224 -3.49 11.07 -1.98
N ALA A 225 -4.73 11.37 -1.57
CA ALA A 225 -5.67 10.43 -0.98
C ALA A 225 -6.13 9.35 -1.98
N ASN A 226 -6.26 8.11 -1.51
CA ASN A 226 -6.65 6.96 -2.33
C ASN A 226 -8.11 7.01 -2.83
N VAL A 227 -9.04 7.55 -2.04
CA VAL A 227 -10.47 7.57 -2.39
C VAL A 227 -10.82 8.77 -3.27
N THR A 228 -10.21 9.94 -3.04
CA THR A 228 -10.58 11.18 -3.74
C THR A 228 -9.55 11.62 -4.77
N SER A 229 -8.33 11.09 -4.77
CA SER A 229 -7.20 11.60 -5.57
C SER A 229 -6.91 13.09 -5.32
N GLU A 230 -7.28 13.59 -4.14
CA GLU A 230 -7.04 14.97 -3.72
C GLU A 230 -5.90 15.04 -2.71
N ALA A 231 -5.22 16.19 -2.69
CA ALA A 231 -4.16 16.44 -1.73
C ALA A 231 -4.75 16.77 -0.35
N ILE A 232 -4.36 16.03 0.68
CA ILE A 232 -4.79 16.21 2.06
C ILE A 232 -3.59 16.46 2.98
N VAL A 233 -3.77 17.38 3.93
CA VAL A 233 -2.79 17.73 5.00
C VAL A 233 -3.46 17.82 6.38
N ASP A 234 -4.75 18.16 6.41
CA ASP A 234 -5.49 18.39 7.64
C ASP A 234 -5.90 17.06 8.33
N PRO A 235 -5.72 16.92 9.65
CA PRO A 235 -6.07 15.72 10.41
C PRO A 235 -7.51 15.23 10.24
N LYS A 236 -8.49 16.14 10.11
CA LYS A 236 -9.90 15.77 9.94
C LYS A 236 -10.12 15.15 8.55
N HIS A 237 -9.48 15.68 7.52
CA HIS A 237 -9.51 15.09 6.18
C HIS A 237 -8.79 13.74 6.14
N ILE A 238 -7.63 13.62 6.80
CA ILE A 238 -6.88 12.36 6.92
C ILE A 238 -7.72 11.27 7.59
N LYS A 239 -8.32 11.53 8.77
CA LYS A 239 -9.17 10.55 9.45
C LYS A 239 -10.36 10.12 8.60
N LYS A 240 -10.97 11.06 7.88
CA LYS A 240 -12.08 10.78 6.96
C LYS A 240 -11.64 9.90 5.80
N GLU A 241 -10.46 10.14 5.24
CA GLU A 241 -9.85 9.31 4.19
C GLU A 241 -9.60 7.89 4.69
N LEU A 242 -8.85 7.72 5.78
CA LEU A 242 -8.50 6.41 6.32
C LEU A 242 -9.73 5.56 6.67
N TYR A 243 -10.80 6.18 7.17
CA TYR A 243 -12.09 5.52 7.39
C TYR A 243 -12.74 5.08 6.07
N LYS A 244 -12.89 6.00 5.11
CA LYS A 244 -13.54 5.73 3.82
C LYS A 244 -12.78 4.71 2.99
N GLN A 245 -11.45 4.76 3.00
CA GLN A 245 -10.56 3.91 2.23
C GLN A 245 -10.81 2.41 2.50
N MET A 246 -11.24 2.03 3.71
CA MET A 246 -11.48 0.63 4.05
C MET A 246 -12.65 0.00 3.29
N PHE A 247 -13.62 0.80 2.83
CA PHE A 247 -14.85 0.31 2.18
C PHE A 247 -15.19 1.00 0.86
N ASN A 248 -14.31 1.85 0.35
CA ASN A 248 -14.39 2.46 -0.98
C ASN A 248 -13.18 2.02 -1.82
N ILE A 249 -13.26 2.32 -3.12
CA ILE A 249 -12.22 2.01 -4.10
C ILE A 249 -10.92 2.73 -3.72
N VAL A 250 -9.79 2.02 -3.84
CA VAL A 250 -8.45 2.63 -3.91
C VAL A 250 -8.16 2.97 -5.37
N ASP A 251 -8.23 4.26 -5.71
CA ASP A 251 -8.00 4.76 -7.06
C ASP A 251 -6.53 5.11 -7.29
N TRP A 252 -5.66 4.10 -7.26
CA TRP A 252 -4.22 4.30 -7.44
C TRP A 252 -3.87 4.92 -8.80
N ARG A 253 -4.61 4.56 -9.85
CA ARG A 253 -4.47 5.18 -11.17
C ARG A 253 -4.77 6.68 -11.11
N GLY A 254 -5.89 7.08 -10.51
CA GLY A 254 -6.25 8.48 -10.32
C GLY A 254 -5.22 9.25 -9.48
N VAL A 255 -4.69 8.62 -8.43
CA VAL A 255 -3.62 9.17 -7.58
C VAL A 255 -2.38 9.51 -8.42
N ILE A 256 -1.90 8.57 -9.23
CA ILE A 256 -0.70 8.78 -10.06
C ILE A 256 -0.97 9.78 -11.18
N GLU A 257 -2.11 9.67 -11.87
CA GLU A 257 -2.51 10.63 -12.91
C GLU A 257 -2.62 12.06 -12.33
N ARG A 258 -3.10 12.21 -11.09
CA ARG A 258 -3.11 13.49 -10.37
C ARG A 258 -1.70 14.00 -10.10
N ILE A 259 -0.80 13.17 -9.58
CA ILE A 259 0.59 13.57 -9.30
C ILE A 259 1.26 14.07 -10.59
N ILE A 260 1.14 13.32 -11.69
CA ILE A 260 1.68 13.71 -13.00
C ILE A 260 1.04 15.02 -13.49
N SER A 261 -0.27 15.20 -13.31
CA SER A 261 -0.96 16.45 -13.71
C SER A 261 -0.47 17.69 -12.95
N LYS A 262 0.18 17.51 -11.79
CA LYS A 262 0.81 18.59 -11.03
C LYS A 262 2.25 18.90 -11.48
N GLY A 263 2.75 18.19 -12.50
CA GLY A 263 4.10 18.40 -13.04
C GLY A 263 5.16 17.45 -12.47
N GLU A 264 4.81 16.62 -11.48
CA GLU A 264 5.75 15.66 -10.90
C GLU A 264 6.02 14.50 -11.87
N ASN A 265 7.30 14.25 -12.13
CA ASN A 265 7.73 13.27 -13.13
C ASN A 265 8.71 12.22 -12.58
N THR A 266 9.04 12.28 -11.30
CA THR A 266 9.98 11.38 -10.64
C THR A 266 9.32 10.74 -9.43
N PHE A 267 9.24 9.41 -9.43
CA PHE A 267 8.62 8.62 -8.38
C PHE A 267 9.66 7.75 -7.69
N ILE A 268 9.68 7.76 -6.36
CA ILE A 268 10.57 6.92 -5.55
C ILE A 268 9.70 5.94 -4.74
N GLU A 269 9.71 4.65 -5.11
CA GLU A 269 9.03 3.61 -4.35
C GLU A 269 9.89 3.16 -3.15
N VAL A 270 9.41 3.37 -1.93
CA VAL A 270 10.09 2.94 -0.69
C VAL A 270 9.41 1.71 -0.10
N GLY A 271 10.15 0.60 0.01
CA GLY A 271 9.65 -0.64 0.60
C GLY A 271 10.01 -1.88 -0.20
N PRO A 272 9.36 -3.02 0.09
CA PRO A 272 9.73 -4.29 -0.53
C PRO A 272 9.26 -4.39 -1.99
N LYS A 273 10.13 -4.90 -2.88
CA LYS A 273 9.86 -5.12 -4.31
C LYS A 273 9.66 -3.80 -5.08
N ARG A 274 9.09 -3.92 -6.29
CA ARG A 274 8.89 -2.83 -7.26
C ARG A 274 7.47 -2.82 -7.82
N VAL A 275 6.47 -3.06 -6.97
CA VAL A 275 5.08 -3.24 -7.42
C VAL A 275 4.53 -1.91 -7.91
N LEU A 276 4.69 -0.84 -7.14
CA LEU A 276 4.18 0.47 -7.48
C LEU A 276 4.91 1.07 -8.68
N SER A 277 6.23 0.87 -8.80
CA SER A 277 7.01 1.26 -9.97
C SER A 277 6.48 0.60 -11.24
N ASN A 278 6.16 -0.69 -11.19
CA ASN A 278 5.56 -1.38 -12.33
C ASN A 278 4.15 -0.89 -12.65
N MET A 279 3.35 -0.56 -11.63
CA MET A 279 2.03 0.04 -11.82
C MET A 279 2.13 1.43 -12.46
N ILE A 280 3.02 2.28 -11.97
CA ILE A 280 3.29 3.62 -12.52
C ILE A 280 3.75 3.49 -13.96
N LYS A 281 4.61 2.53 -14.31
CA LYS A 281 5.02 2.28 -15.70
C LYS A 281 3.85 1.94 -16.63
N ASP A 282 2.86 1.17 -16.15
CA ASP A 282 1.66 0.85 -16.93
C ASP A 282 0.72 2.06 -17.08
N ILE A 283 0.69 2.95 -16.09
CA ILE A 283 -0.06 4.21 -16.14
C ILE A 283 0.61 5.19 -17.08
N ASP A 284 1.90 5.48 -16.87
CA ASP A 284 2.71 6.34 -17.72
C ASP A 284 4.16 5.83 -17.80
N PRO A 285 4.61 5.33 -18.96
CA PRO A 285 5.98 4.85 -19.10
C PRO A 285 7.01 5.97 -19.14
N SER A 286 6.62 7.23 -19.43
CA SER A 286 7.52 8.37 -19.63
C SER A 286 8.15 8.92 -18.35
N VAL A 287 7.48 8.76 -17.21
CA VAL A 287 7.98 9.26 -15.92
C VAL A 287 9.15 8.43 -15.40
N LEU A 288 10.07 9.07 -14.67
CA LEU A 288 11.16 8.41 -13.99
C LEU A 288 10.63 7.66 -12.77
N ARG A 289 11.10 6.42 -12.59
CA ARG A 289 10.75 5.56 -11.46
C ARG A 289 12.03 5.01 -10.83
N LEU A 290 12.20 5.31 -9.56
CA LEU A 290 13.26 4.83 -8.69
C LEU A 290 12.65 3.96 -7.60
N ASN A 291 13.47 3.17 -6.93
CA ASN A 291 13.01 2.32 -5.83
C ASN A 291 14.10 2.21 -4.76
N LEU A 292 13.68 1.90 -3.54
CA LEU A 292 14.57 1.58 -2.45
C LEU A 292 14.07 0.38 -1.65
N GLU A 293 14.81 -0.72 -1.78
CA GLU A 293 14.55 -1.97 -1.04
C GLU A 293 15.82 -2.63 -0.45
N ASP A 294 17.01 -2.19 -0.90
CA ASP A 294 18.34 -2.73 -0.58
C ASP A 294 19.43 -1.66 -0.83
N THR A 295 20.72 -2.01 -0.64
CA THR A 295 21.79 -1.00 -0.81
C THR A 295 22.15 -0.69 -2.26
N GLU A 296 21.87 -1.59 -3.19
CA GLU A 296 22.11 -1.34 -4.61
C GLU A 296 21.12 -0.28 -5.12
N SER A 297 19.85 -0.49 -4.82
CA SER A 297 18.76 0.44 -5.13
C SER A 297 18.90 1.79 -4.41
N LEU A 298 19.44 1.82 -3.18
CA LEU A 298 19.83 3.05 -2.48
C LEU A 298 20.86 3.86 -3.27
N LYS A 299 22.00 3.25 -3.59
CA LYS A 299 23.09 3.93 -4.31
C LYS A 299 22.62 4.48 -5.65
N LYS A 300 21.84 3.67 -6.38
CA LYS A 300 21.27 4.07 -7.67
C LYS A 300 20.30 5.26 -7.52
N THR A 301 19.44 5.23 -6.51
CA THR A 301 18.45 6.28 -6.26
C THR A 301 19.12 7.59 -5.87
N VAL A 302 20.05 7.57 -4.90
CA VAL A 302 20.79 8.78 -4.46
C VAL A 302 21.57 9.39 -5.63
N LYS A 303 22.30 8.58 -6.39
CA LYS A 303 23.00 9.05 -7.59
C LYS A 303 22.04 9.74 -8.57
N LYS A 304 20.86 9.15 -8.79
CA LYS A 304 19.93 9.69 -9.78
C LYS A 304 19.25 10.98 -9.34
N ILE A 305 19.03 11.16 -8.03
CA ILE A 305 18.53 12.42 -7.46
C ILE A 305 19.58 13.51 -7.62
N ALA A 306 20.85 13.24 -7.28
CA ALA A 306 21.94 14.21 -7.45
C ALA A 306 22.08 14.69 -8.91
N GLU A 307 21.96 13.78 -9.88
CA GLU A 307 21.96 14.14 -11.31
C GLU A 307 20.79 15.05 -11.74
N GLN A 308 19.71 15.13 -10.95
CA GLN A 308 18.56 16.01 -11.25
C GLN A 308 18.73 17.41 -10.65
N GLU A 309 19.56 17.59 -9.62
CA GLU A 309 19.87 18.90 -9.04
C GLU A 309 20.84 19.71 -9.91
N GLU A 310 21.66 19.03 -10.71
CA GLU A 310 22.61 19.66 -11.62
C GLU A 310 21.97 20.24 -12.90
N VAL A 311 20.65 20.08 -13.09
CA VAL A 311 19.89 20.46 -14.30
C VAL A 311 18.95 21.62 -14.01
#